data_AF-R9K780-F1
#
_entry.id   AF-R9K780-F1
#
_cell.length_a   1.000
_cell.length_b   1.000
_cell.length_c   1.000
_cell.angle_alpha   90.00
_cell.angle_beta   90.00
_cell.angle_gamma   90.00
#
_symmetry.space_group_name_H-M   'P 1'
#
loop_
_entity.id
_entity.type
_entity.pdbx_description
1 polymer ?
#
loop_
_entity_poly.entity_id
_entity_poly.type
_entity_poly.pdbx_seq_one_letter_code
_entity_poly.pdbx_strand_id
1 'polypeptide(L)'
;MIKNNPETVSTDYTTSDKLYFEPLCVEDVMNVIEMEKPDGTIVSLGGQTAVNLAKPLEERGVNLIGTDCAAIKKSENRDAFEKLL
;
A
#
# COMPACT_ATOMS: atom_id res chain seq x y z
N MET A 1 -1.46 9.18 6.09
CA MET A 1 -1.18 7.80 6.55
C MET A 1 -2.49 7.05 6.67
N ILE A 2 -2.55 5.79 6.24
CA ILE A 2 -3.71 4.90 6.45
C ILE A 2 -3.23 3.70 7.27
N LYS A 3 -3.77 3.53 8.48
CA LYS A 3 -3.39 2.42 9.37
C LYS A 3 -4.47 2.19 10.41
N ASN A 4 -4.70 0.93 10.76
CA ASN A 4 -5.76 0.51 11.69
C ASN A 4 -5.25 -0.18 12.95
N ASN A 5 -3.94 -0.21 13.20
CA ASN A 5 -3.38 -0.83 14.40
C ASN A 5 -3.21 0.24 15.50
N PRO A 6 -4.08 0.27 16.54
CA PRO A 6 -4.05 1.32 17.56
C PRO A 6 -2.79 1.30 18.43
N GLU A 7 -2.04 0.19 18.44
CA GLU A 7 -0.86 0.01 19.29
C GLU A 7 0.44 0.52 18.65
N THR A 8 0.37 1.24 17.52
CA THR A 8 1.55 1.67 16.76
C THR A 8 1.80 3.16 16.81
N VAL A 9 3.08 3.56 16.79
CA VAL A 9 3.47 4.98 16.68
C VAL A 9 2.99 5.58 15.34
N SER A 10 2.82 4.76 14.31
CA SER A 10 2.24 5.18 13.03
C SER A 10 0.79 5.65 13.12
N THR A 11 0.07 5.29 14.18
CA THR A 11 -1.30 5.77 14.44
C THR A 11 -1.35 6.93 15.43
N ASP A 12 -0.21 7.52 15.76
CA ASP A 12 -0.15 8.81 16.45
C ASP A 12 -0.41 9.94 15.45
N TYR A 13 -1.27 10.89 15.82
CA TYR A 13 -1.61 12.06 15.00
C TYR A 13 -0.42 12.98 14.74
N THR A 14 0.66 12.87 15.52
CA THR A 14 1.89 13.64 15.32
C THR A 14 2.80 13.06 14.24
N THR A 15 2.57 11.83 13.79
CA THR A 15 3.44 11.13 12.83
C THR A 15 3.13 11.47 11.37
N SER A 16 1.97 12.06 11.07
CA SER A 16 1.57 12.43 9.71
C SER A 16 0.58 13.59 9.69
N ASP A 17 0.59 14.40 8.63
CA ASP A 17 -0.33 15.54 8.50
C ASP A 17 -1.82 15.13 8.51
N LYS A 18 -2.13 13.97 7.94
CA LYS A 18 -3.46 13.36 7.96
C LYS A 18 -3.35 11.87 8.24
N LEU A 19 -4.09 11.40 9.24
CA LEU A 19 -4.20 9.99 9.60
C LEU A 19 -5.63 9.51 9.40
N TYR A 20 -5.79 8.48 8.57
CA TYR A 20 -7.05 7.75 8.37
C TYR A 20 -6.96 6.42 9.12
N PHE A 21 -7.79 6.28 10.15
CA PHE A 21 -7.91 5.06 10.93
C PHE A 21 -8.93 4.11 10.29
N GLU A 22 -8.62 3.66 9.08
CA GLU A 22 -9.50 2.85 8.24
C GLU A 22 -8.89 1.45 8.01
N PRO A 23 -9.72 0.42 7.75
CA PRO A 23 -9.24 -0.89 7.35
C PRO A 23 -8.35 -0.81 6.11
N LEU A 24 -7.31 -1.66 6.04
CA LEU A 24 -6.45 -1.79 4.87
C LEU A 24 -7.09 -2.72 3.82
N CYS A 25 -8.31 -2.37 3.41
CA CYS A 25 -9.05 -3.03 2.33
C CYS A 25 -9.05 -2.13 1.08
N VAL A 26 -9.22 -2.72 -0.10
CA VAL A 26 -9.16 -1.97 -1.37
C VAL A 26 -10.23 -0.88 -1.40
N GLU A 27 -11.44 -1.17 -0.93
CA GLU A 27 -12.57 -0.22 -0.94
C GLU A 27 -12.29 1.00 -0.07
N ASP A 28 -11.88 0.79 1.19
CA ASP A 28 -11.59 1.88 2.14
C ASP A 28 -10.40 2.73 1.68
N VAL A 29 -9.34 2.08 1.17
CA VAL A 29 -8.16 2.79 0.65
C VAL A 29 -8.52 3.60 -0.61
N MET A 30 -9.35 3.06 -1.50
CA MET A 30 -9.82 3.79 -2.68
C MET A 30 -10.66 5.01 -2.29
N ASN A 31 -11.54 4.89 -1.30
CA ASN A 31 -12.34 6.03 -0.82
C ASN A 31 -11.44 7.19 -0.36
N VAL A 32 -10.34 6.88 0.35
CA VAL A 32 -9.36 7.89 0.79
C VAL A 32 -8.60 8.47 -0.42
N ILE A 33 -8.16 7.63 -1.36
CA ILE A 33 -7.42 8.08 -2.54
C ILE A 33 -8.29 8.96 -3.45
N GLU A 34 -9.56 8.63 -3.64
CA GLU A 34 -10.49 9.41 -4.47
C GLU A 34 -10.78 10.79 -3.85
N MET A 35 -10.85 10.85 -2.52
CA MET A 35 -11.05 12.10 -1.78
C MET A 35 -9.80 12.98 -1.79
N GLU A 36 -8.63 12.41 -1.48
CA GLU A 36 -7.38 13.16 -1.30
C GLU A 36 -6.64 13.42 -2.61
N LYS A 37 -6.84 12.57 -3.63
CA LYS A 37 -6.14 12.61 -4.94
C LYS A 37 -4.63 12.79 -4.78
N PRO A 38 -3.94 11.88 -4.06
CA PRO A 38 -2.52 12.02 -3.78
C PRO A 38 -1.68 11.93 -5.06
N ASP A 39 -0.54 12.62 -5.08
CA ASP A 39 0.41 12.55 -6.20
C ASP A 39 1.01 11.14 -6.39
N GLY A 40 1.09 10.36 -5.30
CA GLY A 40 1.58 9.00 -5.32
C GLY A 40 1.28 8.24 -4.03
N THR A 41 1.21 6.91 -4.12
CA THR A 41 0.91 6.01 -3.02
C THR A 41 2.03 4.99 -2.80
N ILE A 42 2.48 4.84 -1.54
CA ILE A 42 3.52 3.86 -1.16
C ILE A 42 2.85 2.67 -0.46
N VAL A 43 3.07 1.46 -1.00
CA VAL A 43 2.49 0.21 -0.47
C VAL A 43 3.54 -0.78 0.06
N SER A 44 4.84 -0.51 -0.17
CA SER A 44 5.95 -1.39 0.20
C SER A 44 6.33 -1.36 1.69
N LEU A 45 5.92 -0.33 2.43
CA LEU A 45 6.32 -0.13 3.83
C LEU A 45 5.34 -0.71 4.86
N GLY A 46 4.16 -1.19 4.42
CA GLY A 46 3.08 -1.62 5.31
C GLY A 46 3.04 -3.13 5.61
N GLY A 47 4.06 -3.89 5.21
CA GLY A 47 4.07 -5.35 5.27
C GLY A 47 3.14 -6.01 4.25
N GLN A 48 2.89 -7.32 4.42
CA GLN A 48 2.13 -8.12 3.43
C GLN A 48 0.74 -7.56 3.13
N THR A 49 0.04 -7.02 4.13
CA THR A 49 -1.30 -6.44 3.94
C THR A 49 -1.28 -5.29 2.94
N ALA A 50 -0.32 -4.37 3.05
CA ALA A 50 -0.21 -3.24 2.13
C ALA A 50 0.29 -3.69 0.75
N VAL A 51 1.27 -4.61 0.72
CA VAL A 51 1.80 -5.18 -0.52
C VAL A 51 0.71 -5.89 -1.33
N ASN A 52 -0.20 -6.62 -0.68
CA ASN A 52 -1.33 -7.28 -1.34
C ASN A 52 -2.32 -6.28 -1.99
N LEU A 53 -2.36 -5.03 -1.55
CA LEU A 53 -3.19 -3.97 -2.15
C LEU A 53 -2.55 -3.37 -3.41
N ALA A 54 -1.25 -3.56 -3.64
CA ALA A 54 -0.52 -2.95 -4.74
C ALA A 54 -1.18 -3.23 -6.10
N LYS A 55 -1.38 -4.51 -6.44
CA LYS A 55 -1.97 -4.91 -7.73
C LYS A 55 -3.42 -4.42 -7.91
N PRO A 56 -4.34 -4.59 -6.94
CA PRO A 56 -5.69 -4.04 -7.05
C PRO A 56 -5.76 -2.52 -7.22
N LEU A 57 -4.85 -1.77 -6.58
CA LEU A 57 -4.79 -0.31 -6.68
C LEU A 57 -4.22 0.14 -8.04
N GLU A 58 -3.15 -0.52 -8.51
CA GLU A 58 -2.57 -0.28 -9.83
C GLU A 58 -3.59 -0.52 -10.96
N GLU A 59 -4.35 -1.62 -10.89
CA GLU A 59 -5.42 -1.93 -11.85
C GLU A 59 -6.54 -0.88 -11.88
N ARG A 60 -6.68 -0.08 -10.81
CA ARG A 60 -7.64 1.03 -10.70
C ARG A 60 -7.05 2.38 -11.07
N GLY A 61 -5.80 2.41 -11.55
CA GLY A 61 -5.14 3.64 -12.01
C GLY A 61 -4.54 4.47 -10.89
N VAL A 62 -4.36 3.91 -9.68
CA VAL A 62 -3.64 4.58 -8.60
C VAL A 62 -2.16 4.67 -8.96
N ASN A 63 -1.58 5.87 -8.83
CA ASN A 63 -0.15 6.06 -9.04
C ASN A 63 0.64 5.49 -7.85
N LEU A 64 1.22 4.30 -8.03
CA LEU A 64 2.11 3.70 -7.04
C LEU A 64 3.53 4.21 -7.23
N ILE A 65 4.16 4.62 -6.14
CA ILE A 65 5.54 5.13 -6.15
C ILE A 65 6.45 4.21 -5.34
N GLY A 66 7.68 4.03 -5.82
CA GLY A 66 8.67 3.13 -5.23
C GLY A 66 8.83 1.84 -6.03
N THR A 67 8.81 0.69 -5.37
CA THR A 67 9.01 -0.61 -6.02
C THR A 67 7.81 -0.99 -6.88
N ASP A 68 8.05 -1.26 -8.17
CA ASP A 68 7.01 -1.70 -9.10
C ASP A 68 6.27 -2.95 -8.61
N CYS A 69 4.95 -2.98 -8.82
CA CYS A 69 4.11 -4.16 -8.56
C CYS A 69 4.67 -5.43 -9.23
N ALA A 70 5.22 -5.29 -10.44
CA ALA A 70 5.83 -6.38 -11.16
C ALA A 70 7.09 -6.92 -10.45
N ALA A 71 7.89 -6.05 -9.84
CA ALA A 71 9.07 -6.45 -9.09
C ALA A 71 8.69 -7.15 -7.78
N ILE A 72 7.69 -6.62 -7.06
CA ILE A 72 7.10 -7.26 -5.88
C ILE A 72 6.65 -8.69 -6.22
N LYS A 73 5.82 -8.85 -7.25
CA LYS A 73 5.27 -10.16 -7.66
C LYS A 73 6.36 -11.16 -8.05
N LYS A 74 7.44 -10.71 -8.71
CA LYS A 74 8.58 -11.56 -9.06
C LYS A 74 9.34 -12.05 -7.83
N SER A 75 9.45 -11.21 -6.80
CA SER A 75 10.11 -11.59 -5.54
C SER A 75 9.28 -12.50 -4.65
N GLU A 76 7.95 -12.37 -4.65
CA GLU A 76 7.07 -13.17 -3.78
C GLU A 76 6.71 -14.54 -4.38
N ASN A 77 6.80 -14.69 -5.70
CA ASN A 77 6.53 -15.96 -6.35
C ASN A 77 7.82 -16.80 -6.44
N ARG A 78 7.86 -17.92 -5.72
CA ARG A 78 9.02 -18.83 -5.67
C ARG A 78 9.49 -19.31 -7.03
N ASP A 79 8.58 -19.71 -7.93
CA ASP A 79 8.93 -20.18 -9.27
C ASP A 79 9.47 -19.03 -10.15
N ALA A 80 8.93 -17.82 -9.96
CA ALA A 80 9.42 -16.63 -10.66
C ALA A 80 10.79 -16.18 -10.14
N PHE A 81 11.01 -16.33 -8.83
CA PHE A 81 12.28 -16.03 -8.17
C PHE A 81 13.37 -17.02 -8.57
N GLU A 82 13.06 -18.32 -8.63
CA GLU A 82 14.00 -19.35 -9.12
C GLU A 82 14.40 -19.14 -10.58
N LYS A 83 13.52 -18.57 -11.42
CA LYS A 83 13.85 -18.19 -12.82
C LYS A 83 14.70 -16.92 -12.94
N LEU A 84 14.85 -16.18 -11.84
CA LEU A 84 15.60 -14.93 -11.76
C LEU A 84 17.04 -15.15 -11.29
N LEU A 85 17.32 -16.31 -10.68
CA LEU A 85 18.63 -16.81 -10.25
C LEU A 85 19.35 -17.53 -11.41
#